data_AF-A0ABD5CKT2-F1
#
_entry.id   AF-A0ABD5CKT2-F1
#
_cell.length_a   1.000
_cell.length_b   1.000
_cell.length_c   1.000
_cell.angle_alpha   90.00
_cell.angle_beta   90.00
_cell.angle_gamma   90.00
#
_symmetry.space_group_name_H-M   'P 1'
#
loop_
_entity.id
_entity.type
_entity.pdbx_description
1 polymer ?
#
loop_
_entity_poly.entity_id
_entity_poly.type
_entity_poly.pdbx_seq_one_letter_code
_entity_poly.pdbx_strand_id
1 'polypeptide(L)'
;MKDHHAHRATARALFAIISATALVVTSTWARAQASPDAGHPLTRAEVMHELEELEAAGYTPSLGDDSQYPSDIQEAERKVAAMHAAQKSAQMDQDPAMQAMPMQK
;
A
#
# COMPACT_ATOMS: atom_id res chain seq x y z
N MET A 1 62.42 -1.09 48.81
CA MET A 1 63.02 -2.21 48.05
C MET A 1 62.12 -3.42 48.23
N LYS A 2 61.67 -3.99 47.09
CA LYS A 2 60.88 -5.23 46.90
C LYS A 2 59.36 -5.08 46.89
N ASP A 3 58.84 -5.06 45.67
CA ASP A 3 57.45 -5.34 45.32
C ASP A 3 57.23 -6.86 45.29
N HIS A 4 56.03 -7.31 45.65
CA HIS A 4 55.36 -8.60 45.34
C HIS A 4 53.98 -8.54 46.07
N HIS A 5 52.79 -8.90 45.57
CA HIS A 5 52.33 -9.69 44.42
C HIS A 5 50.92 -9.21 44.00
N ALA A 6 50.72 -9.16 42.68
CA ALA A 6 49.59 -9.61 41.86
C ALA A 6 48.15 -9.86 42.41
N HIS A 7 47.22 -9.42 41.56
CA HIS A 7 45.88 -9.95 41.22
C HIS A 7 44.76 -9.96 42.26
N ARG A 8 43.67 -9.23 41.94
CA ARG A 8 42.31 -9.79 41.97
C ARG A 8 41.26 -8.89 41.29
N ALA A 9 40.69 -9.45 40.23
CA ALA A 9 39.29 -9.38 39.81
C ALA A 9 38.64 -8.00 39.55
N THR A 10 38.48 -7.75 38.25
CA THR A 10 37.38 -7.01 37.62
C THR A 10 36.02 -7.21 38.30
N ALA A 11 35.34 -6.12 38.67
CA ALA A 11 33.89 -6.10 38.84
C ALA A 11 33.35 -4.79 38.26
N ARG A 12 32.64 -4.94 37.14
CA ARG A 12 31.99 -3.89 36.36
C ARG A 12 30.74 -3.42 37.10
N ALA A 13 30.60 -2.13 37.36
CA ALA A 13 29.32 -1.55 37.74
C ALA A 13 29.01 -0.42 36.75
N LEU A 14 28.26 -0.78 35.71
CA LEU A 14 27.72 0.12 34.70
C LEU A 14 26.48 0.80 35.30
N PHE A 15 26.55 2.10 35.58
CA PHE A 15 25.37 2.88 35.96
C PHE A 15 24.63 3.33 34.70
N ALA A 16 23.46 2.72 34.52
CA ALA A 16 22.52 2.93 33.44
C ALA A 16 21.88 4.32 33.50
N ILE A 17 21.84 5.03 32.37
CA ILE A 17 20.94 6.17 32.18
C ILE A 17 19.76 5.66 31.37
N ILE A 18 18.59 5.72 32.00
CA ILE A 18 17.30 5.26 31.48
C ILE A 18 16.81 6.31 30.49
N SER A 19 16.84 6.00 29.18
CA SER A 19 16.16 6.81 28.17
C SER A 19 14.67 6.46 28.19
N ALA A 20 13.86 7.34 28.76
CA ALA A 20 12.40 7.23 28.69
C ALA A 20 11.92 7.60 27.28
N THR A 21 11.74 6.62 26.41
CA THR A 21 11.08 6.81 25.12
C THR A 21 9.56 6.74 25.35
N ALA A 22 8.89 7.89 25.31
CA ALA A 22 7.44 7.93 25.25
C ALA A 22 6.98 7.44 23.87
N LEU A 23 6.50 6.20 23.77
CA LEU A 23 5.77 5.75 22.59
C LEU A 23 4.41 6.47 22.57
N VAL A 24 4.29 7.49 21.74
CA VAL A 24 2.98 8.02 21.36
C VAL A 24 2.38 6.99 20.41
N VAL A 25 1.49 6.15 20.92
CA VAL A 25 0.57 5.36 20.09
C VAL A 25 -0.45 6.34 19.53
N THR A 26 -0.14 6.97 18.40
CA THR A 26 -1.17 7.64 17.62
C THR A 26 -2.03 6.53 17.03
N SER A 27 -3.17 6.27 17.65
CA SER A 27 -4.23 5.48 17.02
C SER A 27 -4.58 6.22 15.73
N THR A 28 -4.11 5.73 14.59
CA THR A 28 -4.53 6.24 13.29
C THR A 28 -5.98 5.83 13.15
N TRP A 29 -6.92 6.71 13.53
CA TRP A 29 -8.30 6.55 13.14
C TRP A 29 -8.30 6.39 11.62
N ALA A 30 -8.70 5.21 11.15
CA ALA A 30 -8.90 4.94 9.74
C ALA A 30 -9.92 5.96 9.25
N ARG A 31 -9.43 7.03 8.64
CA ARG A 31 -10.27 8.06 8.09
C ARG A 31 -10.73 7.51 6.76
N ALA A 32 -11.96 6.99 6.73
CA ALA A 32 -12.66 6.77 5.48
C ALA A 32 -12.88 8.16 4.85
N GLN A 33 -11.88 8.63 4.11
CA GLN A 33 -11.98 9.84 3.33
C GLN A 33 -12.86 9.48 2.14
N ALA A 34 -14.18 9.60 2.29
CA ALA A 34 -15.04 9.69 1.12
C ALA A 34 -14.61 10.95 0.37
N SER A 35 -13.82 10.77 -0.69
CA SER A 35 -13.33 11.86 -1.53
C SER A 35 -14.54 12.66 -2.03
N PRO A 36 -14.70 13.95 -1.65
CA PRO A 36 -15.85 14.75 -2.08
C PRO A 36 -15.69 15.26 -3.53
N ASP A 37 -14.69 14.77 -4.26
CA ASP A 37 -14.25 15.29 -5.56
C ASP A 37 -14.39 14.22 -6.65
N ALA A 38 -15.56 13.60 -6.74
CA ALA A 38 -15.97 12.93 -7.97
C ALA A 38 -16.70 14.00 -8.79
N GLY A 39 -16.06 14.51 -9.85
CA GLY A 39 -16.53 15.65 -10.66
C GLY A 39 -17.87 15.48 -11.38
N HIS A 40 -18.65 14.45 -11.05
CA HIS A 40 -20.00 14.15 -11.48
C HIS A 40 -20.59 13.07 -10.55
N PRO A 41 -21.90 13.10 -10.28
CA PRO A 41 -22.56 12.04 -9.50
C PRO A 41 -22.44 10.71 -10.26
N LEU A 42 -21.97 9.66 -9.56
CA LEU A 42 -21.90 8.32 -10.12
C LEU A 42 -23.30 7.84 -10.54
N THR A 43 -23.40 7.37 -11.76
CA THR A 43 -24.60 6.74 -12.29
C THR A 43 -24.68 5.31 -11.81
N ARG A 44 -25.90 4.76 -11.76
CA ARG A 44 -26.10 3.33 -11.45
C ARG A 44 -25.33 2.44 -12.41
N ALA A 45 -25.24 2.83 -13.69
CA ALA A 45 -24.54 2.06 -14.71
C ALA A 45 -23.03 1.99 -14.42
N GLU A 46 -22.42 3.11 -14.02
CA GLU A 46 -20.99 3.15 -13.66
C GLU A 46 -20.69 2.29 -12.45
N VAL A 47 -21.49 2.37 -11.38
CA VAL A 47 -21.29 1.54 -10.19
C VAL A 47 -21.39 0.04 -10.51
N MET A 48 -22.33 -0.36 -11.37
CA MET A 48 -22.46 -1.76 -11.77
C MET A 48 -21.25 -2.21 -12.60
N HIS A 49 -20.77 -1.35 -13.50
CA HIS A 49 -19.56 -1.64 -14.28
C HIS A 49 -18.33 -1.82 -13.38
N GLU A 50 -18.12 -0.92 -12.41
CA GLU A 50 -17.03 -1.05 -11.43
C GLU A 50 -17.14 -2.33 -10.60
N LEU A 51 -18.35 -2.72 -10.20
CA LEU A 51 -18.58 -3.98 -9.49
C LEU A 51 -18.25 -5.20 -10.36
N GLU A 52 -18.64 -5.21 -11.63
CA GLU A 52 -18.32 -6.29 -12.57
C GLU A 52 -16.79 -6.45 -12.74
N GLU A 53 -16.05 -5.35 -12.80
CA GLU A 53 -14.58 -5.39 -12.87
C GLU A 53 -13.95 -5.96 -11.59
N LEU A 54 -14.46 -5.57 -10.42
CA LEU A 54 -13.99 -6.09 -9.14
C LEU A 54 -14.34 -7.58 -8.98
N GLU A 55 -15.52 -8.01 -9.41
CA GLU A 55 -15.91 -9.43 -9.45
C GLU A 55 -15.01 -10.24 -10.39
N ALA A 56 -14.69 -9.70 -11.57
CA ALA A 56 -13.73 -10.31 -12.49
C ALA A 56 -12.31 -10.40 -11.89
N ALA A 57 -11.96 -9.47 -10.99
CA ALA A 57 -10.71 -9.49 -10.22
C ALA A 57 -10.74 -10.44 -9.00
N GLY A 58 -11.88 -11.06 -8.71
CA GLY A 58 -12.07 -12.05 -7.66
C GLY A 58 -12.64 -11.51 -6.36
N TYR A 59 -13.14 -10.27 -6.32
CA TYR A 59 -13.90 -9.75 -5.18
C TYR A 59 -15.32 -10.29 -5.20
N THR A 60 -15.94 -10.51 -4.04
CA THR A 60 -17.33 -10.99 -3.99
C THR A 60 -18.11 -10.21 -2.93
N PRO A 61 -18.83 -9.14 -3.33
CA PRO A 61 -19.50 -8.23 -2.39
C PRO A 61 -20.65 -8.90 -1.61
N SER A 62 -21.17 -10.03 -2.10
CA SER A 62 -22.28 -10.76 -1.48
C SER A 62 -21.89 -11.56 -0.24
N LEU A 63 -20.60 -11.69 0.09
CA LEU A 63 -20.14 -12.43 1.28
C LEU A 63 -20.49 -11.73 2.60
N GLY A 64 -20.87 -10.45 2.59
CA GLY A 64 -21.29 -9.74 3.78
C GLY A 64 -20.12 -9.46 4.73
N ASP A 65 -20.22 -9.92 5.98
CA ASP A 65 -19.19 -9.75 7.01
C ASP A 65 -18.09 -10.80 6.82
N ASP A 66 -17.28 -10.64 5.78
CA ASP A 66 -16.13 -11.49 5.50
C ASP A 66 -14.95 -11.09 6.41
N SER A 67 -14.30 -12.08 7.04
CA SER A 67 -13.05 -11.87 7.78
C SER A 67 -11.90 -11.37 6.92
N GLN A 68 -12.00 -11.50 5.59
CA GLN A 68 -10.99 -11.00 4.66
C GLN A 68 -11.20 -9.52 4.32
N TYR A 69 -12.34 -8.91 4.65
CA TYR A 69 -12.53 -7.48 4.45
C TYR A 69 -11.60 -6.68 5.39
N PRO A 70 -10.87 -5.64 4.90
CA PRO A 70 -10.90 -5.07 3.55
C PRO A 70 -9.75 -5.53 2.64
N SER A 71 -9.05 -6.61 2.96
CA SER A 71 -7.85 -7.06 2.22
C SER A 71 -8.16 -7.57 0.81
N ASP A 72 -9.31 -8.22 0.65
CA ASP A 72 -9.85 -8.76 -0.58
C ASP A 72 -10.21 -7.67 -1.60
N ILE A 73 -10.94 -6.63 -1.18
CA ILE A 73 -11.28 -5.50 -2.04
C ILE A 73 -10.03 -4.74 -2.47
N GLN A 74 -9.06 -4.54 -1.58
CA GLN A 74 -7.78 -3.89 -1.93
C GLN A 74 -6.96 -4.70 -2.93
N GLU A 75 -7.01 -6.04 -2.87
CA GLU A 75 -6.34 -6.88 -3.86
C GLU A 75 -7.04 -6.81 -5.22
N ALA A 76 -8.38 -6.85 -5.24
CA ALA A 76 -9.15 -6.70 -6.45
C ALA A 76 -8.92 -5.35 -7.13
N GLU A 77 -8.92 -4.25 -6.36
CA GLU A 77 -8.61 -2.90 -6.86
C GLU A 77 -7.22 -2.83 -7.51
N ARG A 78 -6.19 -3.46 -6.91
CA ARG A 78 -4.85 -3.52 -7.52
C ARG A 78 -4.85 -4.25 -8.87
N LYS A 79 -5.62 -5.33 -8.99
CA LYS A 79 -5.75 -6.10 -10.24
C LYS A 79 -6.48 -5.27 -11.31
N VAL A 80 -7.59 -4.63 -10.96
CA VAL A 80 -8.34 -3.74 -11.87
C VAL A 80 -7.45 -2.59 -12.35
N ALA A 81 -6.73 -1.92 -11.44
CA ALA A 81 -5.80 -0.85 -11.80
C ALA A 81 -4.70 -1.33 -12.78
N ALA A 82 -4.17 -2.54 -12.58
CA ALA A 82 -3.20 -3.13 -13.51
C ALA A 82 -3.83 -3.45 -14.88
N MET A 83 -5.08 -3.93 -14.91
CA MET A 83 -5.82 -4.17 -16.15
C MET A 83 -6.07 -2.87 -16.92
N HIS A 84 -6.52 -1.81 -16.25
CA HIS A 84 -6.72 -0.49 -16.86
C HIS A 84 -5.42 0.10 -17.39
N ALA A 85 -4.31 -0.05 -16.64
CA ALA A 85 -2.99 0.39 -17.09
C ALA A 85 -2.55 -0.37 -18.36
N ALA A 86 -2.74 -1.69 -18.40
CA ALA A 86 -2.42 -2.52 -19.56
C ALA A 86 -3.29 -2.18 -20.79
N GLN A 87 -4.59 -1.95 -20.59
CA GLN A 87 -5.50 -1.50 -21.66
C GLN A 87 -5.08 -0.14 -22.20
N LYS A 88 -4.72 0.80 -21.32
CA LYS A 88 -4.24 2.12 -21.71
C LYS A 88 -2.95 2.04 -22.52
N SER A 89 -2.00 1.18 -22.15
CA SER A 89 -0.79 0.97 -22.95
C SER A 89 -1.10 0.33 -24.31
N ALA A 90 -2.00 -0.65 -24.35
CA ALA A 90 -2.40 -1.29 -25.61
C ALA A 90 -3.12 -0.31 -26.56
N GLN A 91 -3.92 0.62 -26.03
CA GLN A 91 -4.54 1.70 -26.79
C GLN A 91 -3.50 2.65 -27.37
N MET A 92 -2.46 3.00 -26.61
CA MET A 92 -1.36 3.83 -27.09
C MET A 92 -0.59 3.15 -28.23
N ASP A 93 -0.35 1.84 -28.14
CA ASP A 93 0.34 1.07 -29.19
C ASP A 93 -0.48 0.93 -30.48
N GLN A 94 -1.81 1.01 -30.37
CA GLN A 94 -2.75 0.87 -31.48
C GLN A 94 -3.02 2.18 -32.22
N ASP A 95 -2.48 3.32 -31.77
CA ASP A 95 -2.73 4.62 -32.39
C ASP A 95 -1.81 4.80 -33.63
N PRO A 96 -2.33 4.66 -34.88
CA PRO A 96 -1.52 4.60 -36.10
C PRO A 96 -0.74 5.88 -36.38
N ALA A 97 -1.12 7.00 -35.73
CA ALA A 97 -0.40 8.26 -35.80
C ALA A 97 0.98 8.23 -35.10
N MET A 98 1.18 7.41 -34.07
CA MET A 98 2.50 7.22 -33.43
C MET A 98 3.37 6.18 -34.14
N GLN A 99 2.75 5.25 -34.87
CA GLN A 99 3.45 4.20 -35.63
C GLN A 99 4.06 4.72 -36.95
N ALA A 100 3.59 5.88 -37.43
CA ALA A 100 4.00 6.49 -38.69
C ALA A 100 5.05 7.62 -38.56
N MET A 101 5.67 7.84 -37.40
CA MET A 101 6.79 8.80 -37.29
C MET A 101 8.10 8.13 -37.73
N PRO A 102 8.63 8.39 -38.94
CA PRO A 102 9.93 7.87 -39.32
C PRO A 102 10.99 8.50 -38.42
N MET A 103 11.80 7.68 -37.75
CA MET A 103 13.07 8.12 -37.18
C MET A 103 13.94 8.61 -38.35
N GLN A 104 13.85 9.90 -38.67
CA GLN A 104 14.75 10.52 -39.62
C GLN A 104 16.17 10.41 -39.07
N LYS A 105 17.01 9.80 -39.91
CA LYS A 105 18.39 9.43 -39.66
C LYS A 105 19.31 10.63 -39.52
#